data_AF-A0A8D5ALW6-F1
#
_entry.id   AF-A0A8D5ALW6-F1
#
_cell.length_a   1.000
_cell.length_b   1.000
_cell.length_c   1.000
_cell.angle_alpha   90.00
_cell.angle_beta   90.00
_cell.angle_gamma   90.00
#
_symmetry.space_group_name_H-M   'P 1'
#
loop_
_entity.id
_entity.type
_entity.pdbx_description
1 polymer ?
#
loop_
_entity_poly.entity_id
_entity_poly.type
_entity_poly.pdbx_seq_one_letter_code
_entity_poly.pdbx_strand_id
1 'polypeptide(L)'
;MIALVAITFGICFGLLVLSDGASTQVFEEMLSAFLVVATFLVTLSVAMFTYVDNISKDLVELRNEVPRDKLNNVIDQLSSLKREVVSNGGLIVALVILERTTKGIAVYQLAYYQDEMQAMISYIALSLRFSFFCVSIFAASMQLNGFIIASQYRDIIAKNRK
;
A
#
# COMPACT_ATOMS: atom_id res chain seq x y z
N MET A 1 4.35 4.26 9.11
CA MET A 1 3.70 2.94 9.03
C MET A 1 3.31 2.41 10.41
N ILE A 2 4.25 2.16 11.34
CA ILE A 2 3.92 1.61 12.68
C ILE A 2 2.95 2.51 13.46
N ALA A 3 3.17 3.82 13.47
CA ALA A 3 2.26 4.76 14.12
C ALA A 3 0.84 4.72 13.51
N LEU A 4 0.75 4.58 12.19
CA LEU A 4 -0.54 4.46 11.50
C LEU A 4 -1.26 3.18 11.95
N VAL A 5 -0.55 2.05 12.02
CA VAL A 5 -1.10 0.78 12.55
C VAL A 5 -1.63 0.97 13.96
N ALA A 6 -0.84 1.57 14.87
CA ALA A 6 -1.25 1.76 16.25
C ALA A 6 -2.49 2.65 16.38
N ILE A 7 -2.56 3.73 15.61
CA ILE A 7 -3.69 4.67 15.61
C ILE A 7 -4.95 4.00 15.06
N THR A 8 -4.87 3.36 13.88
CA THR A 8 -6.03 2.71 13.27
C THR A 8 -6.51 1.51 14.09
N PHE A 9 -5.57 0.80 14.72
CA PHE A 9 -5.87 -0.29 15.65
C PHE A 9 -6.64 0.26 16.85
N GLY A 10 -6.12 1.30 17.49
CA GLY A 10 -6.75 1.90 18.67
C GLY A 10 -8.14 2.46 18.38
N ILE A 11 -8.33 3.10 17.23
CA ILE A 11 -9.63 3.61 16.79
C ILE A 11 -10.61 2.45 16.57
N CYS A 12 -10.21 1.43 15.80
CA CYS A 12 -11.07 0.29 15.50
C CYS A 12 -11.44 -0.48 16.79
N PHE A 13 -10.45 -0.79 17.62
CA PHE A 13 -10.64 -1.49 18.87
C PHE A 13 -11.52 -0.69 19.84
N GLY A 14 -11.24 0.61 19.99
CA GLY A 14 -12.03 1.51 20.82
C GLY A 14 -13.49 1.57 20.37
N LEU A 15 -13.75 1.68 19.07
CA LEU A 15 -15.12 1.68 18.53
C LEU A 15 -15.82 0.33 18.74
N LEU A 16 -15.12 -0.79 18.60
CA LEU A 16 -15.68 -2.12 18.88
C LEU A 16 -16.06 -2.28 20.35
N VAL A 17 -15.19 -1.85 21.28
CA VAL A 17 -15.47 -1.89 22.72
C VAL A 17 -16.62 -0.95 23.10
N LEU A 18 -16.62 0.29 22.59
CA LEU A 18 -17.65 1.28 22.92
C LEU A 18 -19.04 0.94 22.34
N SER A 19 -19.08 0.20 21.24
CA SER A 19 -20.32 -0.20 20.56
C SER A 19 -20.78 -1.62 20.91
N ASP A 20 -20.11 -2.27 21.86
CA ASP A 20 -20.34 -3.69 22.19
C ASP A 20 -20.40 -4.58 20.94
N GLY A 21 -19.46 -4.36 20.02
CA GLY A 21 -19.33 -5.13 18.79
C GLY A 21 -20.28 -4.76 17.66
N ALA A 22 -21.22 -3.82 17.83
CA ALA A 22 -22.16 -3.43 16.78
C ALA A 22 -21.45 -2.87 15.53
N SER A 23 -20.28 -2.23 15.70
CA SER A 23 -19.47 -1.72 14.59
C SER A 23 -18.75 -2.80 13.78
N THR A 24 -18.77 -4.08 14.19
CA THR A 24 -18.13 -5.20 13.50
C THR A 24 -18.51 -5.28 12.02
N GLN A 25 -19.81 -5.13 11.72
CA GLN A 25 -20.31 -5.23 10.33
C GLN A 25 -19.73 -4.13 9.43
N VAL A 26 -19.54 -2.92 9.96
CA VAL A 26 -18.96 -1.80 9.20
C VAL A 26 -17.52 -2.10 8.81
N PHE A 27 -16.72 -2.61 9.74
CA PHE A 27 -15.31 -2.93 9.48
C PHE A 27 -15.15 -4.14 8.55
N GLU A 28 -15.98 -5.18 8.69
CA GLU A 28 -15.97 -6.31 7.75
C GLU A 28 -16.39 -5.89 6.34
N GLU A 29 -17.37 -4.99 6.19
CA GLU A 29 -17.77 -4.45 4.89
C GLU A 29 -16.63 -3.66 4.24
N MET A 30 -15.92 -2.82 5.00
CA MET A 30 -14.72 -2.13 4.51
C MET A 30 -13.60 -3.11 4.13
N LEU A 31 -13.39 -4.16 4.93
CA LEU A 31 -12.39 -5.19 4.66
C LEU A 31 -12.73 -6.03 3.42
N SER A 32 -14.01 -6.13 3.05
CA SER A 32 -14.44 -6.81 1.82
C SER A 32 -13.78 -6.20 0.58
N ALA A 33 -13.55 -4.87 0.59
CA ALA A 33 -12.90 -4.13 -0.48
C ALA A 33 -11.38 -4.31 -0.52
N PHE A 34 -10.75 -4.91 0.51
CA PHE A 34 -9.30 -4.95 0.63
C PHE A 34 -8.66 -5.70 -0.55
N LEU A 35 -9.24 -6.82 -0.98
CA LEU A 35 -8.68 -7.57 -2.12
C LEU A 35 -8.71 -6.72 -3.41
N VAL A 36 -9.80 -5.99 -3.64
CA VAL A 36 -9.95 -5.09 -4.79
C VAL A 36 -8.90 -3.97 -4.74
N VAL A 37 -8.73 -3.34 -3.58
CA VAL A 37 -7.69 -2.33 -3.36
C VAL A 37 -6.31 -2.92 -3.63
N ALA A 38 -5.98 -4.06 -3.02
CA ALA A 38 -4.69 -4.70 -3.19
C ALA A 38 -4.38 -5.03 -4.67
N THR A 39 -5.35 -5.59 -5.40
CA THR A 39 -5.21 -5.86 -6.84
C THR A 39 -4.94 -4.58 -7.62
N PHE A 40 -5.73 -3.53 -7.40
CA PHE A 40 -5.54 -2.24 -8.05
C PHE A 40 -4.13 -1.68 -7.82
N LEU A 41 -3.63 -1.77 -6.60
CA LEU A 41 -2.31 -1.24 -6.25
C LEU A 41 -1.14 -2.05 -6.80
N VAL A 42 -1.26 -3.38 -6.82
CA VAL A 42 -0.27 -4.23 -7.47
C VAL A 42 -0.23 -3.91 -8.98
N THR A 43 -1.38 -3.77 -9.62
CA THR A 43 -1.46 -3.36 -11.04
C THR A 43 -0.85 -1.98 -11.27
N LEU A 44 -1.17 -1.01 -10.42
CA LEU A 44 -0.59 0.34 -10.48
C LEU A 44 0.94 0.30 -10.31
N SER A 45 1.43 -0.55 -9.41
CA SER A 45 2.87 -0.74 -9.20
C SER A 45 3.56 -1.24 -10.47
N VAL A 46 2.99 -2.25 -11.12
CA VAL A 46 3.51 -2.76 -12.39
C VAL A 46 3.46 -1.69 -13.48
N ALA A 47 2.33 -0.98 -13.62
CA ALA A 47 2.18 0.08 -14.60
C ALA A 47 3.20 1.22 -14.40
N MET A 48 3.41 1.64 -13.14
CA MET A 48 4.39 2.65 -12.80
C MET A 48 5.82 2.18 -13.06
N PHE A 49 6.13 0.92 -12.74
CA PHE A 49 7.43 0.34 -13.07
C PHE A 49 7.71 0.40 -14.58
N THR A 50 6.75 -0.03 -15.40
CA THR A 50 6.86 0.04 -16.87
C THR A 50 7.00 1.47 -17.37
N TYR A 51 6.24 2.41 -16.79
CA TYR A 51 6.32 3.83 -17.14
C TYR A 51 7.72 4.41 -16.87
N VAL A 52 8.25 4.17 -15.67
CA VAL A 52 9.58 4.61 -15.26
C VAL A 52 10.67 3.93 -16.09
N ASP A 53 10.48 2.66 -16.48
CA ASP A 53 11.38 1.93 -17.36
C ASP A 53 11.45 2.53 -18.77
N ASN A 54 10.31 2.91 -19.33
CA ASN A 54 10.26 3.56 -20.64
C ASN A 54 10.95 4.94 -20.61
N ILE A 55 10.72 5.75 -19.57
CA ILE A 55 11.45 7.02 -19.40
C ILE A 55 12.96 6.77 -19.32
N SER A 56 13.38 5.72 -18.61
CA SER A 56 14.80 5.37 -18.51
C SER A 56 15.41 5.08 -19.88
N LYS A 57 14.68 4.40 -20.77
CA LYS A 57 15.11 4.11 -22.14
C LYS A 57 15.16 5.39 -23.00
N ASP A 58 14.13 6.23 -22.91
CA ASP A 58 14.08 7.52 -23.62
C ASP A 58 15.28 8.42 -23.24
N LEU A 59 15.79 8.33 -22.01
CA LEU A 59 16.97 9.06 -21.54
C LEU A 59 18.29 8.52 -22.08
N VAL A 60 18.40 7.22 -22.35
CA VAL A 60 19.61 6.63 -22.97
C VAL A 60 19.83 7.21 -24.37
N GLU A 61 18.75 7.51 -25.09
CA GLU A 61 18.81 8.14 -26.42
C GLU A 61 19.36 9.59 -26.34
N LEU A 62 19.12 10.29 -25.23
CA LEU A 62 19.61 11.66 -24.97
C LEU A 62 21.06 11.72 -24.48
N ARG A 63 21.77 10.58 -24.36
CA ARG A 63 23.10 10.48 -23.76
C ARG A 63 24.15 11.40 -24.41
N ASN A 64 23.96 11.75 -25.67
CA ASN A 64 24.88 12.61 -26.43
C ASN A 64 24.52 14.10 -26.38
N GLU A 65 23.32 14.45 -25.90
CA GLU A 65 22.78 15.81 -25.92
C GLU A 65 22.82 16.49 -24.54
N VAL A 66 22.82 15.69 -23.46
CA VAL A 66 22.75 16.17 -22.08
C VAL A 66 24.07 15.89 -21.34
N PRO A 67 24.56 16.79 -20.47
CA PRO A 67 25.73 16.53 -19.64
C PRO A 67 25.59 15.24 -18.84
N ARG A 68 26.63 14.38 -18.88
CA ARG A 68 26.63 13.04 -18.27
C ARG A 68 26.27 13.06 -16.78
N ASP A 69 26.70 14.08 -16.05
CA ASP A 69 26.45 14.18 -14.60
C ASP A 69 24.96 14.41 -14.29
N LYS A 70 24.27 15.23 -15.10
CA LYS A 70 22.82 15.43 -14.97
C LYS A 70 22.05 14.17 -15.34
N LEU A 71 22.50 13.47 -16.38
CA LEU A 71 21.89 12.22 -16.83
C LEU A 71 22.00 11.11 -15.79
N ASN A 72 23.19 10.92 -15.20
CA ASN A 72 23.43 9.92 -14.17
C ASN A 72 22.55 10.17 -12.93
N ASN A 73 22.42 11.43 -12.49
CA ASN A 73 21.57 11.78 -11.36
C ASN A 73 20.09 11.43 -11.61
N VAL A 74 19.59 11.69 -12.82
CA VAL A 74 18.21 11.33 -13.19
C VAL A 74 18.02 9.81 -13.27
N ILE A 75 18.99 9.07 -13.80
CA ILE A 75 18.95 7.60 -13.84
C ILE A 75 18.93 7.01 -12.43
N ASP A 76 19.73 7.54 -11.51
CA ASP A 76 19.77 7.09 -10.12
C ASP A 76 18.43 7.35 -9.41
N GLN A 77 17.82 8.51 -9.65
CA GLN A 77 16.49 8.84 -9.12
C GLN A 77 15.39 7.92 -9.69
N LEU A 78 15.41 7.64 -10.99
CA LEU A 78 14.48 6.70 -11.63
C LEU A 78 14.67 5.27 -11.10
N SER A 79 15.91 4.84 -10.90
CA SER A 79 16.23 3.52 -10.35
C SER A 79 15.74 3.38 -8.90
N SER A 80 15.94 4.42 -8.08
CA SER A 80 15.40 4.51 -6.73
C SER A 80 13.87 4.39 -6.73
N LEU A 81 13.20 5.13 -7.62
CA LEU A 81 11.76 5.08 -7.78
C LEU A 81 11.26 3.69 -8.20
N LYS A 82 11.93 3.00 -9.14
CA LYS A 82 11.58 1.61 -9.51
C LYS A 82 11.65 0.68 -8.30
N ARG A 83 12.71 0.79 -7.50
CA ARG A 83 12.90 -0.06 -6.32
C ARG A 83 11.83 0.19 -5.27
N GLU A 84 11.46 1.44 -5.04
CA GLU A 84 10.37 1.82 -4.14
C GLU A 84 9.03 1.24 -4.60
N VAL A 85 8.71 1.35 -5.89
CA VAL A 85 7.49 0.81 -6.49
C VAL A 85 7.37 -0.71 -6.31
N VAL A 86 8.46 -1.44 -6.56
CA VAL A 86 8.49 -2.90 -6.35
C VAL A 86 8.34 -3.24 -4.87
N SER A 87 9.02 -2.50 -3.99
CA SER A 87 8.93 -2.69 -2.54
C SER A 87 7.50 -2.45 -2.02
N ASN A 88 6.80 -1.43 -2.53
CA ASN A 88 5.42 -1.13 -2.16
C ASN A 88 4.46 -2.24 -2.62
N GLY A 89 4.63 -2.74 -3.86
CA GLY A 89 3.88 -3.90 -4.35
C GLY A 89 4.06 -5.14 -3.47
N GLY A 90 5.31 -5.45 -3.09
CA GLY A 90 5.61 -6.55 -2.17
C GLY A 90 4.99 -6.37 -0.77
N LEU A 91 5.01 -5.14 -0.25
CA LEU A 91 4.38 -4.81 1.04
C LEU A 91 2.86 -5.05 1.00
N ILE A 92 2.18 -4.64 -0.06
CA ILE A 92 0.73 -4.85 -0.21
C ILE A 92 0.40 -6.34 -0.20
N VAL A 93 1.17 -7.15 -0.93
CA VAL A 93 1.00 -8.61 -0.93
C VAL A 93 1.20 -9.18 0.48
N ALA A 94 2.24 -8.74 1.19
CA ALA A 94 2.48 -9.18 2.57
C ALA A 94 1.32 -8.80 3.52
N LEU A 95 0.76 -7.60 3.39
CA LEU A 95 -0.38 -7.14 4.20
C LEU A 95 -1.65 -7.96 3.94
N VAL A 96 -1.92 -8.34 2.68
CA VAL A 96 -3.05 -9.22 2.34
C VAL A 96 -2.87 -10.61 2.94
N ILE A 97 -1.65 -11.18 2.86
CA ILE A 97 -1.36 -12.47 3.47
C ILE A 97 -1.58 -12.40 4.99
N LEU A 98 -1.03 -11.36 5.64
CA LEU A 98 -1.20 -11.16 7.08
C LEU A 98 -2.67 -11.00 7.46
N GLU A 99 -3.47 -10.24 6.69
CA GLU A 99 -4.91 -10.11 6.92
C GLU A 99 -5.62 -11.47 6.89
N ARG A 100 -5.34 -12.29 5.87
CA ARG A 100 -5.94 -13.62 5.72
C ARG A 100 -5.50 -14.59 6.79
N THR A 101 -4.21 -14.56 7.15
CA THR A 101 -3.67 -15.36 8.24
C THR A 101 -4.29 -14.95 9.58
N THR A 102 -4.39 -13.66 9.89
CA THR A 102 -5.05 -13.17 11.11
C THR A 102 -6.51 -13.59 11.16
N LYS A 103 -7.24 -13.51 10.04
CA LYS A 103 -8.62 -13.99 9.95
C LYS A 103 -8.72 -15.49 10.25
N GLY A 104 -7.86 -16.29 9.64
CA GLY A 104 -7.84 -17.75 9.84
C GLY A 104 -7.52 -18.15 11.28
N ILE A 105 -6.52 -17.50 11.89
CA ILE A 105 -6.16 -17.73 13.30
C ILE A 105 -7.32 -17.35 14.22
N ALA A 106 -7.97 -16.22 13.97
CA ALA A 106 -9.12 -15.80 14.77
C ALA A 106 -10.23 -16.84 14.73
N VAL A 107 -10.65 -17.29 13.54
CA VAL A 107 -11.68 -18.33 13.40
C VAL A 107 -11.33 -19.62 14.17
N TYR A 108 -10.08 -20.05 14.11
CA TYR A 108 -9.62 -21.23 14.86
C TYR A 108 -9.69 -21.02 16.38
N GLN A 109 -9.26 -19.85 16.87
CA GLN A 109 -9.29 -19.52 18.31
C GLN A 109 -10.71 -19.34 18.84
N LEU A 110 -11.62 -18.76 18.05
CA LEU A 110 -13.02 -18.57 18.43
C LEU A 110 -13.74 -19.91 18.68
N ALA A 111 -13.25 -21.03 18.11
CA ALA A 111 -13.81 -22.36 18.36
C ALA A 111 -13.39 -22.98 19.71
N TYR A 112 -12.41 -22.40 20.41
CA TYR A 112 -11.82 -22.98 21.61
C TYR A 112 -12.15 -22.22 22.91
N TYR A 113 -12.50 -20.94 22.82
CA TYR A 113 -12.70 -20.06 23.97
C TYR A 113 -14.17 -19.73 24.24
N GLN A 114 -14.49 -19.36 25.50
CA GLN A 114 -15.82 -18.93 25.95
C GLN A 114 -16.13 -17.47 25.56
N ASP A 115 -17.41 -17.09 25.62
CA ASP A 115 -18.00 -15.86 25.03
C ASP A 115 -17.20 -14.56 25.26
N GLU A 116 -16.81 -14.22 26.49
CA GLU A 116 -16.12 -12.93 26.74
C GLU A 116 -14.71 -12.87 26.13
N MET A 117 -13.96 -13.97 26.26
CA MET A 117 -12.61 -14.06 25.71
C MET A 117 -12.67 -14.17 24.18
N GLN A 118 -13.71 -14.81 23.66
CA GLN A 118 -14.02 -14.91 22.24
C GLN A 118 -14.27 -13.51 21.63
N ALA A 119 -15.07 -12.66 22.28
CA ALA A 119 -15.31 -11.29 21.84
C ALA A 119 -14.02 -10.45 21.79
N MET A 120 -13.20 -10.52 22.83
CA MET A 120 -11.94 -9.76 22.88
C MET A 120 -10.95 -10.19 21.78
N ILE A 121 -10.80 -11.50 21.54
CA ILE A 121 -9.96 -12.03 20.45
C ILE A 121 -10.49 -11.55 19.10
N SER A 122 -11.81 -11.58 18.89
CA SER A 122 -12.44 -11.07 17.68
C SER A 122 -12.12 -9.60 17.44
N TYR A 123 -12.23 -8.76 18.49
CA TYR A 123 -11.97 -7.33 18.36
C TYR A 123 -10.51 -7.02 18.06
N ILE A 124 -9.57 -7.72 18.71
CA ILE A 124 -8.14 -7.58 18.42
C ILE A 124 -7.85 -7.99 16.97
N ALA A 125 -8.36 -9.14 16.54
CA ALA A 125 -8.14 -9.65 15.20
C ALA A 125 -8.71 -8.71 14.13
N LEU A 126 -9.94 -8.22 14.31
CA LEU A 126 -10.59 -7.29 13.39
C LEU A 126 -9.85 -5.95 13.33
N SER A 127 -9.42 -5.43 14.48
CA SER A 127 -8.66 -4.17 14.56
C SER A 127 -7.30 -4.25 13.86
N LEU A 128 -6.63 -5.40 13.97
CA LEU A 128 -5.37 -5.64 13.29
C LEU A 128 -5.56 -5.74 11.78
N ARG A 129 -6.56 -6.51 11.33
CA ARG A 129 -6.94 -6.64 9.91
C ARG A 129 -7.29 -5.28 9.30
N PHE A 130 -8.10 -4.49 9.99
CA PHE A 130 -8.47 -3.14 9.57
C PHE A 130 -7.25 -2.22 9.47
N SER A 131 -6.30 -2.35 10.40
CA SER A 131 -5.06 -1.57 10.35
C SER A 131 -4.21 -1.91 9.12
N PHE A 132 -4.11 -3.18 8.74
CA PHE A 132 -3.44 -3.57 7.50
C PHE A 132 -4.11 -2.97 6.27
N PHE A 133 -5.44 -2.94 6.25
CA PHE A 133 -6.21 -2.28 5.20
C PHE A 133 -5.89 -0.78 5.11
N CYS A 134 -5.94 -0.03 6.23
CA CYS A 134 -5.59 1.39 6.23
C CYS A 134 -4.14 1.66 5.79
N VAL A 135 -3.19 0.81 6.21
CA VAL A 135 -1.80 0.91 5.76
C VAL A 135 -1.69 0.70 4.25
N SER A 136 -2.46 -0.23 3.68
CA SER A 136 -2.48 -0.44 2.23
C SER A 136 -3.00 0.79 1.47
N ILE A 137 -4.05 1.45 1.97
CA ILE A 137 -4.58 2.69 1.40
C ILE A 137 -3.57 3.84 1.51
N PHE A 138 -2.85 3.90 2.63
CA PHE A 138 -1.81 4.92 2.78
C PHE A 138 -0.64 4.69 1.81
N ALA A 139 -0.17 3.44 1.70
CA ALA A 139 0.85 3.07 0.72
C ALA A 139 0.40 3.38 -0.72
N ALA A 140 -0.86 3.11 -1.04
CA ALA A 140 -1.48 3.50 -2.31
C ALA A 140 -1.37 4.99 -2.60
N SER A 141 -1.73 5.80 -1.61
CA SER A 141 -1.79 7.25 -1.74
C SER A 141 -0.40 7.83 -1.98
N MET A 142 0.61 7.29 -1.26
CA MET A 142 2.01 7.64 -1.46
C MET A 142 2.48 7.27 -2.87
N GLN A 143 2.12 6.09 -3.35
CA GLN A 143 2.48 5.62 -4.68
C GLN A 143 1.84 6.44 -5.81
N LEU A 144 0.56 6.81 -5.66
CA LEU A 144 -0.14 7.70 -6.60
C LEU A 144 0.52 9.08 -6.66
N ASN A 145 0.90 9.65 -5.51
CA ASN A 145 1.65 10.90 -5.49
C ASN A 145 3.00 10.79 -6.20
N GLY A 146 3.74 9.70 -5.96
CA GLY A 146 4.98 9.42 -6.67
C GLY A 146 4.78 9.35 -8.19
N PHE A 147 3.68 8.72 -8.63
CA PHE A 147 3.32 8.64 -10.05
C PHE A 147 3.00 10.01 -10.66
N ILE A 148 2.21 10.85 -9.98
CA ILE A 148 1.89 12.20 -10.46
C ILE A 148 3.16 13.02 -10.64
N ILE A 149 4.07 12.97 -9.66
CA ILE A 149 5.35 13.69 -9.71
C ILE A 149 6.21 13.19 -10.89
N ALA A 150 6.33 11.87 -11.06
CA ALA A 150 7.08 11.28 -12.18
C ALA A 150 6.48 11.66 -13.55
N SER A 151 5.15 11.76 -13.63
CA SER A 151 4.46 12.22 -14.83
C SER A 151 4.80 13.67 -15.18
N GLN A 152 4.77 14.56 -14.20
CA GLN A 152 5.12 15.98 -14.38
C GLN A 152 6.56 16.15 -14.88
N TYR A 153 7.51 15.36 -14.35
CA TYR A 153 8.89 15.40 -14.83
C TYR A 153 9.02 14.94 -16.30
N ARG A 154 8.30 13.90 -16.71
CA ARG A 154 8.29 13.46 -18.11
C ARG A 154 7.77 14.56 -19.04
N ASP A 155 6.70 15.25 -18.65
CA ASP A 155 6.13 16.33 -19.45
C ASP A 155 7.08 17.51 -19.61
N ILE A 156 7.84 17.85 -18.56
CA ILE A 156 8.86 18.89 -18.60
C ILE A 156 10.00 18.49 -19.56
N ILE A 157 10.46 17.24 -19.50
CA ILE A 157 11.51 16.72 -20.39
C ILE A 157 11.01 16.71 -21.84
N ALA A 158 9.77 16.28 -22.09
CA ALA A 158 9.17 16.26 -23.42
C ALA A 158 8.99 17.66 -24.02
N LYS A 159 8.63 18.66 -23.19
CA LYS A 159 8.48 20.06 -23.63
C LYS A 159 9.82 20.73 -23.99
N ASN A 160 10.91 20.37 -23.32
CA ASN A 160 12.25 20.92 -23.60
C ASN A 160 13.01 20.18 -24.71
N ARG A 161 12.43 19.12 -25.29
CA ARG A 161 12.94 18.46 -26.51
C ARG A 161 12.52 19.17 -27.82
N LYS A 162 11.77 20.27 -27.74
CA LYS A 162 11.43 21.15 -28.88
C LYS A 162 12.26 22.41 -28.82
#